data_AF-A0A4S8KQF3-F1
#
_entry.id   AF-A0A4S8KQF3-F1
#
_cell.length_a   1.000
_cell.length_b   1.000
_cell.length_c   1.000
_cell.angle_alpha   90.00
_cell.angle_beta   90.00
_cell.angle_gamma   90.00
#
_symmetry.space_group_name_H-M   'P 1'
#
loop_
_entity.id
_entity.type
_entity.pdbx_description
1 polymer ?
#
loop_
_entity_poly.entity_id
_entity_poly.type
_entity_poly.pdbx_seq_one_letter_code
_entity_poly.pdbx_strand_id
1 'polypeptide(L)'
;QEPWTDSFGNARSNFRWHIIYPTSKISLPKTSLLRSVILINKKLASNSWKQIDVPNTNDITAIQLQTNNGKLSIFNVYNDCTHSNTLKLL
;
A
#
# COMPACT_ATOMS: atom_id res chain seq x y z
N GLN A 1 -13.28 0.06 -1.84
CA GLN A 1 -13.11 1.26 -2.68
C GLN A 1 -11.70 1.23 -3.26
N GLU A 2 -11.55 1.33 -4.59
CA GLU A 2 -10.25 1.30 -5.26
C GLU A 2 -9.66 2.72 -5.41
N PRO A 3 -8.32 2.89 -5.46
CA PRO A 3 -7.68 4.18 -5.70
C PRO A 3 -7.95 4.67 -7.13
N TRP A 4 -8.23 5.95 -7.30
CA TRP A 4 -8.23 6.54 -8.64
C TRP A 4 -6.80 6.59 -9.20
N THR A 5 -6.63 6.16 -10.45
CA THR A 5 -5.34 6.17 -11.16
C THR A 5 -5.43 6.99 -12.45
N ASP A 6 -4.31 7.62 -12.82
CA ASP A 6 -4.18 8.26 -14.13
C ASP A 6 -3.98 7.24 -15.27
N SER A 7 -3.83 7.73 -16.50
CA SER A 7 -3.60 6.90 -17.69
C SER A 7 -2.31 6.05 -17.64
N PHE A 8 -1.40 6.34 -16.70
CA PHE A 8 -0.19 5.57 -16.46
C PHE A 8 -0.34 4.56 -15.31
N GLY A 9 -1.53 4.43 -14.72
CA GLY A 9 -1.79 3.53 -13.60
C GLY A 9 -1.21 4.03 -12.27
N ASN A 10 -0.92 5.33 -12.15
CA ASN A 10 -0.41 5.92 -10.92
C ASN A 10 -1.53 6.65 -10.17
N ALA A 11 -1.59 6.43 -8.86
CA ALA A 11 -2.43 7.21 -7.97
C ALA A 11 -1.81 8.61 -7.74
N ARG A 12 -2.67 9.62 -7.63
CA ARG A 12 -2.24 11.01 -7.43
C ARG A 12 -2.34 11.41 -5.96
N SER A 13 -1.36 12.20 -5.52
CA SER A 13 -1.39 12.86 -4.21
C SER A 13 -0.83 14.27 -4.33
N ASN A 14 -1.13 15.13 -3.34
CA ASN A 14 -0.53 16.46 -3.25
C ASN A 14 0.78 16.40 -2.43
N PHE A 15 1.49 17.53 -2.35
CA PHE A 15 2.80 17.62 -1.71
C PHE A 15 2.82 17.26 -0.20
N ARG A 16 1.67 17.15 0.47
CA ARG A 16 1.55 16.83 1.91
C ARG A 16 1.62 15.34 2.22
N TRP A 17 1.62 14.48 1.20
CA TRP A 17 1.55 13.03 1.38
C TRP A 17 2.73 12.31 0.71
N HIS A 18 3.24 11.27 1.37
CA HIS A 18 3.99 10.21 0.74
C HIS A 18 3.00 9.13 0.31
N ILE A 19 2.95 8.81 -0.98
CA ILE A 19 2.16 7.68 -1.46
C ILE A 19 3.00 6.41 -1.43
N ILE A 20 2.48 5.39 -0.76
CA ILE A 20 3.08 4.07 -0.68
C ILE A 20 2.24 3.15 -1.55
N TYR A 21 2.89 2.57 -2.56
CA TYR A 21 2.32 1.57 -3.45
C TYR A 21 2.64 0.17 -2.93
N PRO A 22 1.90 -0.88 -3.35
CA PRO A 22 2.35 -2.26 -3.17
C PRO A 22 3.78 -2.43 -3.68
N THR A 23 4.61 -3.17 -2.94
CA THR A 23 6.02 -3.39 -3.33
C THR A 23 6.14 -4.08 -4.69
N SER A 24 5.12 -4.85 -5.07
CA SER A 24 5.06 -5.60 -6.33
C SER A 24 4.54 -4.78 -7.52
N LYS A 25 4.19 -3.51 -7.35
CA LYS A 25 3.59 -2.68 -8.42
C LYS A 25 4.38 -2.68 -9.73
N ILE A 26 5.71 -2.65 -9.62
CA ILE A 26 6.60 -2.56 -10.79
C ILE A 26 6.85 -3.94 -11.42
N SER A 27 6.88 -5.00 -10.61
CA SER A 27 7.17 -6.36 -11.07
C SER A 27 5.94 -7.06 -11.67
N LEU A 28 4.73 -6.65 -11.30
CA LEU A 28 3.50 -7.22 -11.85
C LEU A 28 3.18 -6.69 -13.26
N PRO A 29 2.44 -7.46 -14.08
CA PRO A 29 1.99 -7.01 -15.40
C PRO A 29 1.20 -5.70 -15.31
N LYS A 30 1.31 -4.84 -16.34
CA LYS A 30 0.54 -3.58 -16.40
C LYS A 30 -0.98 -3.76 -16.37
N THR A 31 -1.47 -4.95 -16.70
CA THR A 31 -2.88 -5.34 -16.59
C THR A 31 -3.32 -5.60 -15.14
N SER A 32 -2.38 -5.76 -14.21
CA SER A 32 -2.66 -5.92 -12.79
C SER A 32 -3.12 -4.59 -12.20
N LEU A 33 -4.39 -4.53 -11.80
CA LEU A 33 -4.99 -3.33 -11.23
C LEU A 33 -4.37 -2.98 -9.89
N LEU A 34 -4.07 -1.70 -9.68
CA LEU A 34 -3.67 -1.16 -8.40
C LEU A 34 -4.91 -0.97 -7.52
N ARG A 35 -5.06 -1.74 -6.44
CA ARG A 35 -6.26 -1.70 -5.59
C ARG A 35 -6.03 -1.24 -4.17
N SER A 36 -4.78 -1.18 -3.73
CA SER A 36 -4.40 -0.66 -2.42
C SER A 36 -3.26 0.34 -2.54
N VAL A 37 -3.36 1.42 -1.77
CA VAL A 37 -2.28 2.38 -1.50
C VAL A 37 -2.40 2.86 -0.05
N ILE A 38 -1.31 3.34 0.54
CA ILE A 38 -1.33 4.08 1.81
C ILE A 38 -0.76 5.47 1.57
N LEU A 39 -1.42 6.51 2.10
CA LEU A 39 -0.91 7.88 2.11
C LEU A 39 -0.42 8.21 3.51
N ILE A 40 0.87 8.52 3.64
CA ILE A 40 1.48 8.93 4.90
C ILE A 40 1.68 10.44 4.89
N ASN A 41 1.21 11.12 5.94
CA ASN A 41 1.39 12.56 6.04
C ASN A 41 2.87 12.90 6.20
N LYS A 42 3.41 13.85 5.43
CA LYS A 42 4.83 14.24 5.52
C LYS A 42 5.24 14.88 6.84
N LYS A 43 4.28 15.28 7.69
CA LYS A 43 4.56 15.70 9.08
C LYS A 43 4.99 14.54 9.97
N LEU A 44 4.70 13.29 9.57
CA LEU A 44 5.23 12.11 10.25
C LEU A 44 6.69 11.92 9.82
N ALA A 45 7.59 11.80 10.80
CA ALA A 45 9.02 11.66 10.54
C ALA A 45 9.29 10.46 9.63
N SER A 46 10.04 10.63 8.55
CA SER A 46 10.27 9.58 7.54
C SER A 46 11.00 8.35 8.09
N ASN A 47 11.75 8.50 9.17
CA ASN A 47 12.41 7.41 9.89
C ASN A 47 11.52 6.71 10.93
N SER A 48 10.31 7.24 11.19
CA SER A 48 9.36 6.65 12.14
C SER A 48 8.48 5.56 11.51
N TRP A 49 8.65 5.28 10.22
CA TRP A 49 7.92 4.24 9.52
C TRP A 49 8.76 3.59 8.44
N LYS A 50 8.38 2.38 8.05
CA LYS A 50 8.94 1.67 6.90
C LYS A 50 7.84 0.91 6.17
N GLN A 51 8.03 0.69 4.88
CA GLN A 51 7.18 -0.21 4.13
C GLN A 51 7.45 -1.66 4.53
N ILE A 52 6.40 -2.48 4.58
CA ILE A 52 6.49 -3.94 4.70
C ILE A 52 6.34 -4.53 3.31
N ASP A 53 7.23 -5.45 2.93
CA ASP A 53 7.15 -6.15 1.66
C ASP A 53 6.07 -7.24 1.72
N VAL A 54 5.15 -7.19 0.75
CA VAL A 54 4.12 -8.21 0.55
C VAL A 54 4.17 -8.59 -0.94
N PRO A 55 4.87 -9.69 -1.29
CA PRO A 55 5.20 -9.98 -2.67
C PRO A 55 3.98 -10.47 -3.45
N ASN A 56 4.05 -10.32 -4.78
CA ASN A 56 3.13 -10.86 -5.77
C ASN A 56 1.67 -10.37 -5.67
N THR A 57 1.42 -9.16 -5.16
CA THR A 57 0.07 -8.59 -5.11
C THR A 57 0.04 -7.06 -5.27
N ASN A 58 -1.04 -6.56 -5.89
CA ASN A 58 -1.39 -5.13 -5.92
C ASN A 58 -2.59 -4.79 -5.00
N ASP A 59 -3.08 -5.79 -4.25
CA ASP A 59 -4.25 -5.69 -3.39
C ASP A 59 -3.86 -5.39 -1.93
N ILE A 60 -2.57 -5.48 -1.59
CA ILE A 60 -2.08 -5.21 -0.24
C ILE A 60 -1.02 -4.10 -0.28
N THR A 61 -1.14 -3.13 0.61
CA THR A 61 -0.06 -2.20 0.94
C THR A 61 0.12 -2.18 2.44
N ALA A 62 1.36 -2.33 2.90
CA ALA A 62 1.63 -2.47 4.31
C ALA A 62 2.79 -1.57 4.76
N ILE A 63 2.66 -1.03 5.97
CA ILE A 63 3.69 -0.22 6.62
C ILE A 63 3.84 -0.65 8.08
N GLN A 64 5.01 -0.41 8.65
CA GLN A 64 5.27 -0.55 10.08
C GLN A 64 5.68 0.82 10.63
N LEU A 65 4.93 1.30 11.62
CA LEU A 65 5.26 2.47 12.41
C LEU A 65 6.11 2.06 13.60
N GLN A 66 7.08 2.90 13.95
CA GLN A 66 7.84 2.84 15.19
C GLN A 66 7.20 3.83 16.17
N THR A 67 6.71 3.33 17.29
CA THR A 67 6.09 4.12 18.35
C THR A 67 6.87 3.94 19.65
N ASN A 68 6.64 4.81 20.64
CA ASN A 68 7.25 4.68 21.97
C ASN A 68 6.87 3.37 22.66
N ASN A 69 5.72 2.79 22.30
CA ASN A 69 5.18 1.56 22.91
C ASN A 69 5.44 0.32 22.04
N GLY A 70 6.32 0.42 21.04
CA GLY A 70 6.68 -0.67 20.14
C GLY A 70 6.27 -0.43 18.69
N LYS A 71 6.12 -1.53 17.94
CA LYS A 71 5.85 -1.50 16.50
C LYS A 71 4.36 -1.65 16.23
N LEU A 72 3.83 -0.81 15.34
CA LEU A 72 2.46 -0.94 14.82
C LEU A 72 2.51 -1.22 13.32
N SER A 73 2.12 -2.42 12.92
CA SER A 73 1.99 -2.78 11.51
C SER A 73 0.57 -2.49 11.03
N ILE A 74 0.45 -1.76 9.93
CA ILE A 74 -0.82 -1.40 9.29
C ILE A 74 -0.84 -2.03 7.90
N PHE A 75 -1.87 -2.84 7.64
CA PHE A 75 -2.11 -3.47 6.36
C PHE A 75 -3.39 -2.88 5.77
N ASN A 76 -3.26 -2.20 4.63
CA ASN A 76 -4.41 -1.87 3.80
C ASN A 76 -4.62 -3.04 2.83
N VAL A 77 -5.79 -3.66 2.91
CA VAL A 77 -6.10 -4.92 2.24
C VAL A 77 -7.36 -4.72 1.41
N TYR A 78 -7.23 -4.86 0.10
CA TYR A 78 -8.37 -4.93 -0.80
C TYR A 78 -8.86 -6.39 -0.87
N ASN A 79 -10.12 -6.60 -0.49
CA ASN A 79 -10.82 -7.87 -0.65
C ASN A 79 -11.90 -7.68 -1.72
N ASP A 80 -11.86 -8.50 -2.78
CA ASP A 80 -12.86 -8.47 -3.85
C ASP A 80 -14.21 -9.09 -3.42
N CYS A 81 -14.26 -9.69 -2.22
CA CYS A 81 -15.40 -10.39 -1.62
C CYS A 81 -15.94 -11.56 -2.46
N THR A 82 -15.22 -11.97 -3.50
CA THR A 82 -15.52 -13.11 -4.36
C THR A 82 -14.51 -14.23 -4.19
N HIS A 83 -13.30 -13.90 -3.73
CA HIS A 83 -12.20 -14.81 -3.45
C HIS A 83 -11.49 -14.44 -2.15
N SER A 84 -11.03 -15.44 -1.39
CA SER A 84 -10.24 -15.24 -0.16
C SER A 84 -8.73 -15.19 -0.39
N ASN A 85 -8.28 -14.96 -1.64
CA ASN A 85 -6.86 -15.05 -2.00
C ASN A 85 -5.99 -14.06 -1.22
N THR A 86 -6.46 -12.83 -1.03
CA THR A 86 -5.74 -11.78 -0.29
C THR A 86 -5.51 -12.17 1.17
N LEU A 87 -6.44 -12.91 1.79
CA LEU A 87 -6.31 -13.35 3.19
C LEU A 87 -5.26 -14.43 3.38
N LYS A 88 -4.86 -15.16 2.32
CA LYS A 88 -3.83 -16.20 2.39
C LYS A 88 -2.40 -15.65 2.39
N LEU A 89 -2.24 -14.34 2.15
CA LEU A 89 -0.94 -13.67 2.01
C LEU A 89 -0.50 -12.94 3.29
N LEU A 90 -1.35 -12.95 4.32
CA LEU A 90 -1.12 -12.32 5.63
C LEU A 90 -0.75 -13.39 6.66
#